data_AF-A0A3G7YHE9-F1
#
_entry.id   AF-A0A3G7YHE9-F1
#
_cell.length_a   1.000
_cell.length_b   1.000
_cell.length_c   1.000
_cell.angle_alpha   90.00
_cell.angle_beta   90.00
_cell.angle_gamma   90.00
#
_symmetry.space_group_name_H-M   'P 1'
#
loop_
_entity.id
_entity.type
_entity.pdbx_description
1 polymer ?
#
loop_
_entity_poly.entity_id
_entity_poly.type
_entity_poly.pdbx_seq_one_letter_code
_entity_poly.pdbx_strand_id
1 'polypeptide(L)' 'MQRHYLARARRIWWENLQTVCLENHSWDWEASELLPGLIIRRGVYVIARARHDVVGQKTMLSLVRAPGSVEIEL' A
#
# COMPACT_ATOMS: atom_id res chain seq x y z
N MET A 1 -24.95 -11.63 -10.87
CA MET A 1 -24.62 -12.15 -9.52
C MET A 1 -23.19 -11.83 -9.06
N GLN A 2 -22.14 -12.03 -9.86
CA GLN A 2 -20.73 -11.87 -9.45
C GLN A 2 -20.33 -10.44 -8.97
N ARG A 3 -20.91 -9.38 -9.57
CA ARG A 3 -20.62 -7.98 -9.20
C ARG A 3 -21.06 -7.61 -7.77
N HIS A 4 -22.17 -8.17 -7.28
CA HIS A 4 -22.65 -7.89 -5.92
C HIS A 4 -21.72 -8.52 -4.87
N TYR A 5 -21.20 -9.72 -5.14
CA TYR A 5 -20.22 -10.36 -4.25
C TYR A 5 -18.89 -9.61 -4.23
N LEU A 6 -18.41 -9.14 -5.39
CA LEU A 6 -17.18 -8.34 -5.46
C LEU A 6 -17.32 -6.97 -4.79
N ALA A 7 -18.45 -6.29 -4.98
CA ALA A 7 -18.72 -5.02 -4.30
C ALA A 7 -18.79 -5.20 -2.78
N ARG A 8 -19.44 -6.27 -2.32
CA ARG A 8 -19.52 -6.60 -0.90
C ARG A 8 -18.16 -7.00 -0.32
N ALA A 9 -17.39 -7.81 -1.03
CA ALA A 9 -16.03 -8.18 -0.64
C ALA A 9 -15.13 -6.94 -0.54
N ARG A 10 -15.21 -6.01 -1.50
CA ARG A 10 -14.45 -4.76 -1.49
C ARG A 10 -14.87 -3.82 -0.36
N ARG A 11 -16.17 -3.75 -0.04
CA ARG A 11 -16.66 -3.00 1.13
C ARG A 11 -16.14 -3.61 2.43
N ILE A 12 -16.31 -4.92 2.64
CA ILE A 12 -15.82 -5.64 3.83
C ILE A 12 -14.30 -5.49 3.94
N TRP A 13 -13.58 -5.60 2.83
CA TRP A 13 -12.13 -5.40 2.78
C TRP A 13 -11.76 -3.99 3.23
N TRP A 14 -12.41 -2.96 2.69
CA TRP A 14 -12.16 -1.57 3.07
C TRP A 14 -12.48 -1.31 4.55
N GLU A 15 -13.62 -1.82 5.03
CA GLU A 15 -14.07 -1.69 6.42
C GLU A 15 -13.16 -2.41 7.42
N ASN A 16 -12.56 -3.55 7.06
CA ASN A 16 -11.74 -4.36 7.98
C ASN A 16 -10.23 -4.09 7.89
N LEU A 17 -9.72 -3.81 6.69
CA LEU A 17 -8.27 -3.76 6.45
C LEU A 17 -7.78 -2.33 6.21
N GLN A 18 -8.65 -1.44 5.74
CA GLN A 18 -8.30 -0.08 5.30
C GLN A 18 -7.06 -0.07 4.40
N THR A 19 -6.82 -1.14 3.63
CA THR A 19 -5.64 -1.21 2.78
C THR A 19 -5.87 -0.50 1.45
N VAL A 20 -4.83 0.18 0.98
CA VAL A 20 -4.77 0.76 -0.36
C VAL A 20 -4.12 -0.24 -1.30
N CYS A 21 -4.55 -0.27 -2.57
CA CYS A 21 -4.10 -1.24 -3.59
C CYS A 21 -2.67 -0.99 -4.08
N LEU A 22 -1.72 -0.84 -3.15
CA LEU A 22 -0.30 -0.60 -3.42
C LEU A 22 0.56 -1.83 -3.16
N GLU A 23 -0.03 -2.93 -2.66
CA GLU A 23 0.65 -4.21 -2.54
C GLU A 23 1.22 -4.64 -3.90
N ASN A 24 2.43 -5.20 -3.89
CA ASN A 24 3.20 -5.59 -5.08
C ASN A 24 3.67 -4.44 -5.99
N HIS A 25 3.43 -3.17 -5.59
CA HIS A 25 4.13 -2.01 -6.16
C HIS A 25 5.44 -1.79 -5.41
N SER A 26 6.23 -0.82 -5.85
CA SER A 26 7.53 -0.52 -5.26
C SER A 26 7.61 0.92 -4.78
N TRP A 27 8.47 1.20 -3.81
CA TRP A 27 8.74 2.52 -3.27
C TRP A 27 10.21 2.87 -3.49
N ASP A 28 10.47 4.00 -4.16
CA ASP A 28 11.81 4.56 -4.27
C ASP A 28 12.11 5.39 -3.02
N TRP A 29 13.09 4.96 -2.23
CA TRP A 29 13.44 5.61 -0.98
C TRP A 29 14.13 6.96 -1.17
N GLU A 30 14.93 7.11 -2.23
CA GLU A 30 15.66 8.35 -2.50
C GLU A 30 14.73 9.40 -3.11
N ALA A 31 13.87 9.00 -4.05
CA ALA A 31 12.91 9.90 -4.68
C ALA A 31 11.65 10.14 -3.85
N SER A 32 11.41 9.32 -2.82
CA SER A 32 10.16 9.32 -2.05
C SER A 32 8.93 9.19 -2.96
N GLU A 33 8.98 8.24 -3.90
CA GLU A 33 7.97 8.08 -4.95
C GLU A 33 7.49 6.63 -5.07
N LEU A 34 6.20 6.48 -5.42
CA LEU A 34 5.59 5.20 -5.75
C LEU A 34 5.95 4.80 -7.18
N LEU A 35 6.52 3.62 -7.34
CA LEU A 35 6.80 3.03 -8.65
C LEU A 35 5.82 1.88 -8.95
N PRO A 36 5.21 1.86 -10.15
CA PRO A 36 4.28 0.81 -10.53
C PRO A 36 4.97 -0.55 -10.69
N GLY A 37 4.36 -1.58 -10.14
CA GLY A 37 4.81 -2.97 -10.25
C GLY A 37 6.02 -3.32 -9.36
N LEU A 38 6.51 -4.54 -9.57
CA LEU A 38 7.60 -5.11 -8.78
C LEU A 38 8.95 -4.78 -9.44
N ILE A 39 9.70 -3.88 -8.82
CA ILE A 39 10.99 -3.40 -9.32
C ILE A 39 12.07 -3.83 -8.33
N ILE A 40 13.03 -4.62 -8.83
CA ILE A 40 14.17 -5.08 -8.03
C ILE A 40 15.38 -4.23 -8.38
N ARG A 41 15.62 -3.17 -7.59
CA ARG A 41 16.75 -2.25 -7.75
C ARG A 41 17.20 -1.77 -6.37
N ARG A 42 18.50 -1.45 -6.23
CA ARG A 42 19.01 -0.81 -5.00
C ARG A 42 18.26 0.51 -4.73
N GLY A 43 17.88 0.73 -3.47
CA GLY A 43 17.12 1.91 -3.05
C GLY A 43 15.61 1.81 -3.30
N VAL A 44 15.15 0.76 -3.99
CA VAL A 44 13.74 0.51 -4.28
C VAL A 44 13.27 -0.72 -3.50
N TYR A 45 12.14 -0.58 -2.82
CA TYR A 45 11.60 -1.61 -1.93
C TYR A 45 10.18 -1.99 -2.32
N VAL A 46 9.88 -3.29 -2.34
CA VAL A 46 8.52 -3.77 -2.63
C VAL A 46 7.60 -3.49 -1.45
N ILE A 47 6.41 -2.99 -1.74
CA ILE A 47 5.35 -2.75 -0.76
C ILE A 47 4.69 -4.09 -0.43
N ALA A 48 4.91 -4.55 0.81
CA ALA A 48 4.31 -5.77 1.34
C ALA A 48 2.85 -5.54 1.76
N ARG A 49 2.59 -4.36 2.35
CA ARG A 49 1.26 -3.95 2.81
C ARG A 49 1.17 -2.44 2.79
N ALA A 50 0.02 -1.92 2.41
CA ALA A 50 -0.26 -0.49 2.49
C ALA A 50 -1.59 -0.28 3.19
N ARG A 51 -1.62 0.50 4.27
CA ARG A 51 -2.84 0.80 5.05
C ARG A 51 -3.07 2.30 5.13
N HIS A 52 -4.32 2.71 5.08
CA HIS A 52 -4.74 4.08 5.31
C HIS A 52 -5.16 4.25 6.77
N ASP A 53 -4.53 5.18 7.47
CA ASP A 53 -4.95 5.66 8.77
C ASP A 53 -5.90 6.85 8.58
N VAL A 54 -7.18 6.61 8.81
CA VAL A 54 -8.25 7.60 8.67
C VAL A 54 -8.16 8.69 9.73
N VAL A 55 -7.69 8.37 10.94
CA VAL A 55 -7.59 9.33 12.05
C VAL A 55 -6.44 10.29 11.78
N GLY A 56 -5.30 9.75 11.36
CA GLY A 56 -4.12 10.54 11.02
C GLY A 56 -4.18 11.20 9.64
N GLN A 57 -5.10 10.80 8.75
CA GLN A 57 -5.11 11.15 7.33
C GLN A 57 -3.77 10.78 6.64
N LYS A 58 -3.27 9.57 6.92
CA LYS A 58 -1.98 9.10 6.40
C LYS A 58 -2.11 7.76 5.71
N THR A 59 -1.19 7.45 4.83
CA THR A 59 -0.98 6.11 4.28
C THR A 59 0.33 5.56 4.80
N MET A 60 0.27 4.40 5.45
CA MET A 60 1.43 3.69 5.95
C MET A 60 1.80 2.53 5.02
N LEU A 61 3.05 2.50 4.58
CA LEU A 61 3.62 1.43 3.76
C LEU A 61 4.56 0.58 4.59
N SER A 62 4.29 -0.73 4.63
CA SER A 62 5.22 -1.74 5.11
C SER A 62 5.99 -2.29 3.92
N LEU A 63 7.32 -2.18 3.97
CA LEU A 63 8.21 -2.49 2.86
C LEU A 63 9.02 -3.75 3.13
N VAL A 64 9.23 -4.57 2.09
CA VAL A 64 10.02 -5.80 2.19
C VAL A 64 11.49 -5.45 2.39
N ARG A 65 12.09 -5.91 3.49
CA ARG A 65 13.52 -5.76 3.81
C ARG A 65 14.01 -4.30 3.84
N ALA A 66 13.11 -3.35 4.01
CA ALA A 66 13.48 -1.96 4.24
C ALA A 66 13.89 -1.73 5.70
N PRO A 67 14.70 -0.71 5.98
CA PRO A 67 15.06 -0.34 7.35
C PRO A 67 13.88 0.21 8.17
N GLY A 68 12.78 0.59 7.53
CA GLY A 68 11.58 1.10 8.20
C GLY A 68 10.33 1.10 7.32
N SER A 69 9.24 1.62 7.87
CA SER A 69 7.99 1.91 7.15
C SER A 69 7.99 3.34 6.60
N VAL A 70 7.14 3.59 5.61
CA VAL A 70 6.91 4.93 5.06
C VAL A 70 5.55 5.43 5.48
N GLU A 71 5.46 6.70 5.86
CA GLU A 71 4.22 7.42 6.06
C GLU A 71 4.07 8.47 4.97
N ILE A 72 2.93 8.46 4.30
CA ILE A 72 2.56 9.44 3.27
C ILE A 72 1.39 10.22 3.84
N GLU A 73 1.54 11.53 3.97
CA GLU A 73 0.45 12.42 4.34
C GLU A 73 -0.48 12.63 3.14
N LEU A 74 -1.80 12.63 3.37
CA LEU A 74 -2.82 12.83 2.34
C LEU A 74 -3.42 14.24 2.38
#